data_AF-A0AAU7FJE3-F1
#
_entry.id   AF-A0AAU7FJE3-F1
#
_cell.length_a   1.000
_cell.length_b   1.000
_cell.length_c   1.000
_cell.angle_alpha   90.00
_cell.angle_beta   90.00
_cell.angle_gamma   90.00
#
_symmetry.space_group_name_H-M   'P 1'
#
loop_
_entity.id
_entity.type
_entity.pdbx_description
1 polymer ?
#
loop_
_entity_poly.entity_id
_entity_poly.type
_entity_poly.pdbx_seq_one_letter_code
_entity_poly.pdbx_strand_id
1 'polypeptide(L)'
;MKKVLVFPCGSEIGLEIHNSLKYSKDFELIGASSVSDHGKYVYKNYIEGMPNIHDEGFIDQLNRIIKENEIDFIFPAHDSVVLNLAQNRERLHAIVITSDQLTCEISRSKKKTYEFFEKQSFVPKMYEKVDDVDTFPVFLKPDVGQGSKGVALARNKKELEFYKNNQSDLLILEYLPGKEYTIDCFTNRNGELEYTGRRERKRIKSGISVNSSTLPMDEQTTQIAQEINKHLKFRGAWFFQIKEDVNGQYKLLEVAPRIAGTMALYRNKGVNFPLLSLYDRMDFDIKIEDNGVNLEVDRALINRFSIQYSYQRVYVDFDDTITYKDKVNPHLMLFLYQCFNNEKEIILITKHINDIKETLEKLRIHINLFDRVIHLKKEDMKSKFVDNQIPSIFIDDSFSERDQIKAIDIPVFDVDSIEALIDWRN
;
A
#
# COMPACT_ATOMS: atom_id res chain seq x y z
N MET A 1 -22.29 -0.84 7.56
CA MET A 1 -20.98 -0.84 6.88
C MET A 1 -20.56 -2.28 6.70
N LYS A 2 -20.00 -2.66 5.55
CA LYS A 2 -19.46 -4.01 5.31
C LYS A 2 -18.05 -4.10 5.86
N LYS A 3 -17.68 -5.21 6.49
CA LYS A 3 -16.36 -5.38 7.11
C LYS A 3 -15.42 -6.16 6.19
N VAL A 4 -14.24 -5.60 5.93
CA VAL A 4 -13.25 -6.15 5.02
C VAL A 4 -11.97 -6.49 5.79
N LEU A 5 -11.63 -7.77 5.85
CA LEU A 5 -10.36 -8.25 6.39
C LEU A 5 -9.28 -8.20 5.31
N VAL A 6 -8.23 -7.41 5.53
CA VAL A 6 -7.04 -7.39 4.66
C VAL A 6 -5.96 -8.27 5.28
N PHE A 7 -5.44 -9.25 4.53
CA PHE A 7 -4.47 -10.21 5.04
C PHE A 7 -3.43 -10.64 3.99
N PRO A 8 -2.11 -10.54 4.28
CA PRO A 8 -1.49 -9.80 5.38
C PRO A 8 -1.60 -8.28 5.17
N CYS A 9 -1.94 -7.53 6.20
CA CYS A 9 -2.28 -6.12 6.04
C CYS A 9 -1.06 -5.18 5.93
N GLY A 10 0.10 -5.56 6.48
CA GLY A 10 1.31 -4.74 6.44
C GLY A 10 2.16 -4.90 5.17
N SER A 11 1.72 -5.70 4.19
CA SER A 11 2.41 -5.79 2.90
C SER A 11 2.19 -4.53 2.06
N GLU A 12 3.03 -4.27 1.06
CA GLU A 12 2.82 -3.19 0.08
C GLU A 12 1.42 -3.24 -0.57
N ILE A 13 0.91 -4.45 -0.79
CA ILE A 13 -0.42 -4.66 -1.37
C ILE A 13 -1.49 -4.32 -0.31
N GLY A 14 -1.29 -4.75 0.93
CA GLY A 14 -2.21 -4.49 2.04
C GLY A 14 -2.31 -2.99 2.37
N LEU A 15 -1.18 -2.27 2.33
CA LEU A 15 -1.16 -0.81 2.51
C LEU A 15 -1.84 -0.07 1.37
N GLU A 16 -1.74 -0.56 0.13
CA GLU A 16 -2.47 0.05 -0.98
C GLU A 16 -3.98 -0.22 -0.91
N ILE A 17 -4.39 -1.43 -0.48
CA ILE A 17 -5.80 -1.74 -0.19
C ILE A 17 -6.33 -0.80 0.91
N HIS A 18 -5.57 -0.58 1.99
CA HIS A 18 -5.94 0.38 3.04
C HIS A 18 -6.14 1.80 2.49
N ASN A 19 -5.13 2.33 1.79
CA ASN A 19 -5.19 3.67 1.22
C ASN A 19 -6.34 3.85 0.21
N SER A 20 -6.76 2.76 -0.43
CA SER A 20 -7.87 2.73 -1.36
C SER A 20 -9.25 2.78 -0.69
N LEU A 21 -9.36 2.30 0.55
CA LEU A 21 -10.65 2.03 1.19
C LEU A 21 -10.88 2.80 2.50
N LYS A 22 -9.85 3.37 3.13
CA LYS A 22 -9.93 4.01 4.47
C LYS A 22 -10.90 5.19 4.60
N TYR A 23 -11.31 5.80 3.48
CA TYR A 23 -12.32 6.87 3.45
C TYR A 23 -13.65 6.41 2.87
N SER A 24 -13.82 5.11 2.63
CA SER A 24 -15.11 4.57 2.21
C SER A 24 -16.11 4.67 3.34
N LYS A 25 -17.32 5.14 3.03
CA LYS A 25 -18.47 5.10 3.94
C LYS A 25 -19.15 3.73 3.99
N ASP A 26 -18.84 2.87 3.02
CA ASP A 26 -19.49 1.57 2.84
C ASP A 26 -18.69 0.42 3.46
N PHE A 27 -17.38 0.62 3.65
CA PHE A 27 -16.45 -0.42 4.11
C PHE A 27 -15.67 -0.01 5.37
N GLU A 28 -15.66 -0.91 6.34
CA GLU A 28 -14.80 -0.84 7.53
C GLU A 28 -13.64 -1.82 7.34
N LEU A 29 -12.41 -1.37 7.57
CA LEU A 29 -11.21 -2.19 7.40
C LEU A 29 -10.77 -2.85 8.71
N ILE A 30 -10.47 -4.14 8.65
CA ILE A 30 -9.73 -4.87 9.66
C ILE A 30 -8.44 -5.38 9.03
N GLY A 31 -7.30 -5.04 9.61
CA GLY A 31 -6.00 -5.54 9.19
C GLY A 31 -5.61 -6.75 10.03
N ALA A 32 -5.08 -7.80 9.41
CA ALA A 32 -4.48 -8.91 10.14
C ALA A 32 -3.13 -9.29 9.55
N SER A 33 -2.23 -9.78 10.41
CA SER A 33 -0.92 -10.29 9.99
C SER A 33 -0.45 -11.45 10.87
N SER A 34 0.29 -12.38 10.27
CA SER A 34 0.90 -13.52 10.99
C SER A 34 2.15 -13.15 11.78
N VAL A 35 2.72 -11.99 11.48
CA VAL A 35 3.88 -11.41 12.15
C VAL A 35 3.59 -9.95 12.48
N SER A 36 4.25 -9.41 13.51
CA SER A 36 4.25 -7.98 13.76
C SER A 36 4.86 -7.25 12.57
N ASP A 37 4.10 -6.35 11.96
CA ASP A 37 4.50 -5.60 10.77
C ASP A 37 3.97 -4.16 10.79
N HIS A 38 4.17 -3.43 9.68
CA HIS A 38 3.77 -2.04 9.56
C HIS A 38 2.24 -1.83 9.65
N GLY A 39 1.44 -2.88 9.43
CA GLY A 39 -0.01 -2.81 9.47
C GLY A 39 -0.55 -2.32 10.82
N LYS A 40 0.13 -2.63 11.92
CA LYS A 40 -0.19 -2.18 13.28
C LYS A 40 -0.25 -0.65 13.42
N TYR A 41 0.49 0.08 12.59
CA TYR A 41 0.58 1.54 12.64
C TYR A 41 -0.35 2.23 11.63
N VAL A 42 -1.09 1.47 10.82
CA VAL A 42 -1.89 1.98 9.72
C VAL A 42 -3.36 1.57 9.84
N TYR A 43 -3.63 0.38 10.38
CA TYR A 43 -4.99 -0.10 10.58
C TYR A 43 -5.48 0.25 11.99
N LYS A 44 -6.66 0.88 12.06
CA LYS A 44 -7.35 1.14 13.33
C LYS A 44 -7.73 -0.16 14.05
N ASN A 45 -8.33 -1.09 13.31
CA ASN A 45 -8.66 -2.43 13.79
C ASN A 45 -7.59 -3.40 13.31
N TYR A 46 -6.68 -3.83 14.20
CA TYR A 46 -5.55 -4.70 13.86
C TYR A 46 -5.59 -6.01 14.67
N ILE A 47 -5.43 -7.14 13.98
CA ILE A 47 -5.33 -8.47 14.57
C ILE A 47 -3.91 -9.00 14.39
N GLU A 48 -3.22 -9.16 15.51
CA GLU A 48 -1.85 -9.69 15.57
C GLU A 48 -1.87 -11.22 15.70
N GLY A 49 -0.82 -11.89 15.21
CA GLY A 49 -0.58 -13.31 15.50
C GLY A 49 -1.50 -14.28 14.76
N MET A 50 -1.89 -13.94 13.52
CA MET A 50 -2.53 -14.94 12.64
C MET A 50 -1.61 -16.16 12.42
N PRO A 51 -2.15 -17.37 12.28
CA PRO A 51 -1.36 -18.53 11.93
C PRO A 51 -0.76 -18.34 10.54
N ASN A 52 0.29 -19.10 10.23
CA ASN A 52 0.81 -19.14 8.87
C ASN A 52 -0.23 -19.81 7.96
N ILE A 53 -0.33 -19.39 6.70
CA ILE A 53 -1.23 -20.02 5.72
C ILE A 53 -0.97 -21.51 5.47
N HIS A 54 0.22 -22.00 5.87
CA HIS A 54 0.60 -23.40 5.76
C HIS A 54 0.29 -24.22 7.01
N ASP A 55 -0.17 -23.59 8.10
CA ASP A 55 -0.53 -24.30 9.33
C ASP A 55 -1.88 -25.00 9.17
N GLU A 56 -2.01 -26.23 9.66
CA GLU A 56 -3.23 -27.05 9.49
C GLU A 56 -4.51 -26.37 10.03
N GLY A 57 -4.38 -25.58 11.10
CA GLY A 57 -5.49 -24.85 11.73
C GLY A 57 -5.80 -23.47 11.14
N PHE A 58 -5.12 -23.04 10.06
CA PHE A 58 -5.24 -21.68 9.53
C PHE A 58 -6.69 -21.31 9.16
N ILE A 59 -7.38 -22.17 8.41
CA ILE A 59 -8.76 -21.92 7.96
C ILE A 59 -9.74 -21.86 9.14
N ASP A 60 -9.57 -22.73 10.14
CA ASP A 60 -10.46 -22.77 11.30
C ASP A 60 -10.29 -21.51 12.16
N GLN A 61 -9.05 -21.06 12.38
CA GLN A 61 -8.79 -19.81 13.08
C GLN A 61 -9.28 -18.59 12.29
N LEU A 62 -9.10 -18.58 10.97
CA LEU A 62 -9.62 -17.52 10.10
C LEU A 62 -11.16 -17.45 10.18
N ASN A 63 -11.85 -18.59 10.14
CA ASN A 63 -13.31 -18.65 10.30
C ASN A 63 -13.79 -18.18 11.68
N ARG A 64 -13.02 -18.46 12.73
CA ARG A 64 -13.29 -17.91 14.07
C ARG A 64 -13.21 -16.39 14.07
N ILE A 65 -12.15 -15.83 13.47
CA ILE A 65 -11.95 -14.37 13.36
C ILE A 65 -13.05 -13.73 12.52
N ILE A 66 -13.43 -14.37 11.40
CA ILE A 66 -14.56 -13.93 10.56
C ILE A 66 -15.82 -13.80 11.39
N LYS A 67 -16.14 -14.82 12.20
CA LYS A 67 -17.33 -14.82 13.04
C LYS A 67 -17.26 -13.79 14.16
N GLU A 68 -16.15 -13.71 14.89
CA GLU A 68 -15.97 -12.79 16.03
C GLU A 68 -16.02 -11.32 15.60
N ASN A 69 -15.53 -11.01 14.40
CA ASN A 69 -15.48 -9.64 13.89
C ASN A 69 -16.58 -9.33 12.87
N GLU A 70 -17.43 -10.30 12.52
CA GLU A 70 -18.49 -10.20 11.50
C GLU A 70 -17.96 -9.77 10.12
N ILE A 71 -16.87 -10.39 9.69
CA ILE A 71 -16.22 -10.06 8.41
C ILE A 71 -17.09 -10.53 7.24
N ASP A 72 -17.39 -9.62 6.31
CA ASP A 72 -18.11 -9.92 5.08
C ASP A 72 -17.16 -10.37 3.95
N PHE A 73 -16.00 -9.71 3.86
CA PHE A 73 -15.04 -9.89 2.77
C PHE A 73 -13.62 -10.12 3.27
N ILE A 74 -12.89 -11.01 2.59
CA ILE A 74 -11.44 -11.17 2.78
C ILE A 74 -10.72 -10.67 1.54
N PHE A 75 -9.83 -9.69 1.71
CA PHE A 75 -9.00 -9.12 0.66
C PHE A 75 -7.56 -9.62 0.80
N PRO A 76 -7.15 -10.65 0.03
CA PRO A 76 -5.80 -11.20 0.11
C PRO A 76 -4.77 -10.22 -0.47
N ALA A 77 -3.70 -10.00 0.28
CA ALA A 77 -2.66 -9.02 -0.03
C ALA A 77 -1.28 -9.67 -0.28
N HIS A 78 -1.28 -10.92 -0.76
CA HIS A 78 -0.07 -11.67 -1.12
C HIS A 78 -0.41 -12.87 -2.01
N ASP A 79 0.41 -13.19 -3.01
CA ASP A 79 0.12 -14.24 -4.01
C ASP A 79 -0.11 -15.63 -3.42
N SER A 80 0.61 -15.99 -2.35
CA SER A 80 0.43 -17.30 -1.70
C SER A 80 -0.86 -17.37 -0.87
N VAL A 81 -1.29 -16.23 -0.33
CA VAL A 81 -2.57 -16.11 0.39
C VAL A 81 -3.73 -16.16 -0.58
N VAL A 82 -3.61 -15.46 -1.73
CA VAL A 82 -4.58 -15.52 -2.83
C VAL A 82 -4.86 -16.98 -3.21
N LEU A 83 -3.80 -17.76 -3.49
CA LEU A 83 -3.95 -19.16 -3.86
C LEU A 83 -4.58 -19.99 -2.75
N ASN A 84 -4.08 -19.88 -1.51
CA ASN A 84 -4.57 -20.65 -0.37
C ASN A 84 -6.07 -20.40 -0.12
N LEU A 85 -6.50 -19.14 -0.14
CA LEU A 85 -7.91 -18.78 0.07
C LEU A 85 -8.78 -19.16 -1.13
N ALA A 86 -8.26 -19.11 -2.36
CA ALA A 86 -8.99 -19.58 -3.54
C ALA A 86 -9.24 -21.10 -3.48
N GLN A 87 -8.25 -21.88 -3.07
CA GLN A 87 -8.36 -23.35 -2.90
C GLN A 87 -9.29 -23.76 -1.76
N ASN A 88 -9.43 -22.92 -0.73
CA ASN A 88 -10.30 -23.20 0.43
C ASN A 88 -11.60 -22.37 0.41
N ARG A 89 -11.97 -21.78 -0.73
CA ARG A 89 -13.10 -20.84 -0.84
C ARG A 89 -14.40 -21.38 -0.23
N GLU A 90 -14.75 -22.62 -0.54
CA GLU A 90 -15.97 -23.27 -0.06
C GLU A 90 -15.99 -23.53 1.46
N ARG A 91 -14.83 -23.47 2.12
CA ARG A 91 -14.69 -23.66 3.57
C ARG A 91 -14.74 -22.34 4.34
N LEU A 92 -14.72 -21.19 3.68
CA LEU A 92 -14.62 -19.87 4.31
C LEU A 92 -16.01 -19.27 4.53
N HIS A 93 -16.21 -18.64 5.69
CA HIS A 93 -17.48 -18.00 6.06
C HIS A 93 -17.60 -16.54 5.58
N ALA A 94 -16.65 -16.06 4.77
CA ALA A 94 -16.64 -14.73 4.18
C ALA A 94 -16.22 -14.81 2.71
N ILE A 95 -16.60 -13.80 1.94
CA ILE A 95 -16.35 -13.78 0.49
C ILE A 95 -14.91 -13.35 0.21
N VAL A 96 -14.14 -14.19 -0.48
CA VAL A 96 -12.74 -13.89 -0.84
C VAL A 96 -12.67 -13.04 -2.12
N ILE A 97 -12.08 -11.85 -2.04
CA ILE A 97 -11.86 -10.94 -3.18
C ILE A 97 -10.66 -11.41 -4.02
N THR A 98 -10.89 -12.40 -4.88
CA THR A 98 -9.95 -12.85 -5.92
C THR A 98 -10.69 -13.62 -7.04
N SER A 99 -9.95 -14.05 -8.06
CA SER A 99 -10.42 -14.83 -9.21
C SER A 99 -10.63 -16.31 -8.85
N ASP A 100 -11.06 -17.15 -9.78
CA ASP A 100 -11.31 -18.58 -9.49
C ASP A 100 -10.02 -19.38 -9.19
N GLN A 101 -10.20 -20.58 -8.61
CA GLN A 101 -9.09 -21.42 -8.17
C GLN A 101 -8.10 -21.72 -9.30
N LEU A 102 -8.59 -22.10 -10.48
CA LEU A 102 -7.74 -22.42 -11.63
C LEU A 102 -6.90 -21.22 -12.06
N THR A 103 -7.49 -20.02 -12.14
CA THR A 103 -6.75 -18.79 -12.47
C THR A 103 -5.67 -18.50 -11.45
N CYS A 104 -5.97 -18.63 -10.15
CA CYS A 104 -4.99 -18.45 -9.08
C CYS A 104 -3.85 -19.49 -9.15
N GLU A 105 -4.15 -20.75 -9.45
CA GLU A 105 -3.17 -21.83 -9.57
C GLU A 105 -2.22 -21.65 -10.75
N ILE A 106 -2.76 -21.30 -11.92
CA ILE A 106 -1.97 -21.01 -13.13
C ILE A 106 -1.09 -19.78 -12.87
N SER A 107 -1.67 -18.69 -12.39
CA SER A 107 -0.96 -17.43 -12.17
C SER A 107 0.15 -17.53 -11.12
N ARG A 108 0.02 -18.42 -10.13
CA ARG A 108 1.03 -18.58 -9.07
C ARG A 108 2.34 -19.19 -9.58
N SER A 109 2.25 -20.09 -10.56
CA SER A 109 3.39 -20.81 -11.14
C SER A 109 3.72 -20.25 -12.52
N LYS A 110 4.96 -19.79 -12.69
CA LYS A 110 5.42 -19.24 -13.97
C LYS A 110 5.47 -20.32 -15.04
N LYS A 111 5.91 -21.54 -14.66
CA LYS A 111 5.92 -22.71 -15.52
C LYS A 111 4.50 -23.02 -16.01
N LYS A 112 3.53 -23.16 -15.10
CA LYS A 112 2.13 -23.40 -15.49
C LYS A 112 1.57 -22.27 -16.34
N THR A 113 1.90 -21.01 -16.04
CA THR A 113 1.49 -19.87 -16.86
C THR A 113 2.04 -20.00 -18.29
N TYR A 114 3.32 -20.32 -18.46
CA TYR A 114 3.93 -20.45 -19.78
C TYR A 114 3.43 -21.67 -20.55
N GLU A 115 3.25 -22.80 -19.89
CA GLU A 115 2.64 -24.01 -20.48
C GLU A 115 1.19 -23.74 -20.92
N PHE A 116 0.41 -23.05 -20.09
CA PHE A 116 -0.99 -22.74 -20.39
C PHE A 116 -1.14 -21.82 -21.60
N PHE A 117 -0.19 -20.91 -21.81
CA PHE A 117 -0.17 -19.97 -22.93
C PHE A 117 0.83 -20.35 -24.04
N GLU A 118 1.34 -21.59 -24.09
CA GLU A 118 2.50 -21.97 -24.94
C GLU A 118 2.36 -21.60 -26.43
N LYS A 119 1.13 -21.52 -26.94
CA LYS A 119 0.81 -21.19 -28.35
C LYS A 119 0.80 -19.70 -28.64
N GLN A 120 0.90 -18.86 -27.60
CA GLN A 120 0.83 -17.43 -27.70
C GLN A 120 2.22 -16.83 -27.95
N SER A 121 2.31 -15.90 -28.89
CA SER A 121 3.58 -15.28 -29.29
C SER A 121 4.26 -14.49 -28.16
N PHE A 122 3.49 -14.06 -27.16
CA PHE A 122 3.98 -13.34 -26.00
C PHE A 122 4.59 -14.25 -24.92
N VAL A 123 4.56 -15.58 -25.06
CA VAL A 123 5.26 -16.46 -24.11
C VAL A 123 6.77 -16.43 -24.40
N PRO A 124 7.62 -16.26 -23.36
CA PRO A 124 9.07 -16.35 -23.55
C PRO A 124 9.50 -17.79 -23.84
N LYS A 125 10.56 -17.97 -24.61
CA LYS A 125 11.20 -19.28 -24.80
C LYS A 125 11.70 -19.81 -23.45
N MET A 126 11.26 -21.02 -23.13
CA MET A 126 11.66 -21.77 -21.94
C MET A 126 12.44 -23.01 -22.37
N TYR A 127 13.52 -23.32 -21.65
CA TYR A 127 14.37 -24.48 -21.90
C TYR A 127 14.20 -25.49 -20.76
N GLU A 128 14.00 -26.76 -21.09
CA GLU A 128 13.84 -27.82 -20.08
C GLU A 128 15.20 -28.25 -19.50
N LYS A 129 16.23 -28.31 -20.34
CA LYS A 129 17.59 -28.74 -19.95
C LYS A 129 18.65 -27.72 -20.35
N VAL A 130 19.79 -27.80 -19.67
CA VAL A 130 20.99 -27.00 -19.97
C VAL A 130 21.45 -27.20 -21.42
N ASP A 131 21.39 -28.45 -21.91
CA ASP A 131 21.82 -28.79 -23.27
C ASP A 131 20.87 -28.30 -24.38
N ASP A 132 19.64 -27.92 -24.03
CA ASP A 132 18.68 -27.36 -24.99
C ASP A 132 18.99 -25.89 -25.32
N VAL A 133 19.88 -25.25 -24.55
CA VAL A 133 20.20 -23.82 -24.69
C VAL A 133 21.14 -23.59 -25.86
N ASP A 134 20.59 -22.94 -26.88
CA ASP A 134 21.29 -22.56 -28.12
C ASP A 134 21.84 -21.12 -28.10
N THR A 135 21.28 -20.25 -27.27
CA THR A 135 21.59 -18.81 -27.23
C THR A 135 21.83 -18.34 -25.80
N PHE A 136 22.89 -17.57 -25.58
CA PHE A 136 23.22 -16.94 -24.30
C PHE A 136 23.26 -15.41 -24.44
N PRO A 137 23.03 -14.65 -23.35
CA PRO A 137 22.73 -15.12 -21.99
C PRO A 137 21.31 -15.69 -21.84
N VAL A 138 21.07 -16.46 -20.77
CA VAL A 138 19.74 -16.92 -20.33
C VAL A 138 19.42 -16.41 -18.94
N PHE A 139 18.13 -16.22 -18.66
CA PHE A 139 17.64 -15.76 -17.37
C PHE A 139 17.09 -16.93 -16.55
N LEU A 140 17.50 -16.99 -15.28
CA LEU A 140 17.10 -18.01 -14.33
C LEU A 140 16.20 -17.42 -13.26
N LYS A 141 15.08 -18.09 -12.97
CA LYS A 141 14.21 -17.69 -11.85
C LYS A 141 13.47 -18.89 -11.25
N PRO A 142 13.11 -18.84 -9.95
CA PRO A 142 12.26 -19.85 -9.35
C PRO A 142 10.86 -19.82 -9.97
N ASP A 143 10.22 -20.97 -10.07
CA ASP A 143 8.85 -21.09 -10.58
C ASP A 143 7.88 -20.24 -9.73
N VAL A 144 7.90 -20.49 -8.43
CA VAL A 144 7.10 -19.80 -7.42
C VAL A 144 8.00 -18.84 -6.65
N GLY A 145 7.72 -17.53 -6.68
CA GLY A 145 8.59 -16.53 -6.07
C GLY A 145 8.02 -15.13 -6.10
N GLN A 146 8.76 -14.17 -5.52
CA GLN A 146 8.44 -12.74 -5.49
C GLN A 146 9.71 -11.90 -5.27
N GLY A 147 9.67 -10.62 -5.62
CA GLY A 147 10.72 -9.65 -5.27
C GLY A 147 12.10 -9.96 -5.85
N SER A 148 12.17 -10.60 -7.02
CA SER A 148 13.41 -11.00 -7.69
C SER A 148 14.37 -11.84 -6.81
N LYS A 149 13.87 -12.56 -5.80
CA LYS A 149 14.68 -13.48 -5.00
C LYS A 149 14.99 -14.74 -5.81
N GLY A 150 16.24 -15.19 -5.75
CA GLY A 150 16.70 -16.41 -6.43
C GLY A 150 16.81 -16.28 -7.94
N VAL A 151 16.87 -15.06 -8.49
CA VAL A 151 17.07 -14.86 -9.94
C VAL A 151 18.54 -14.71 -10.29
N ALA A 152 18.92 -15.16 -11.47
CA ALA A 152 20.30 -15.04 -11.97
C ALA A 152 20.33 -14.85 -13.49
N LEU A 153 21.39 -14.22 -13.98
CA LEU A 153 21.71 -14.14 -15.40
C LEU A 153 22.91 -15.04 -15.68
N ALA A 154 22.73 -16.09 -16.47
CA ALA A 154 23.81 -16.98 -16.88
C ALA A 154 24.30 -16.56 -18.28
N ARG A 155 25.56 -16.14 -18.38
CA ARG A 155 26.15 -15.62 -19.63
C ARG A 155 26.71 -16.70 -20.54
N ASN A 156 26.84 -17.92 -20.05
CA ASN A 156 27.40 -19.05 -20.78
C ASN A 156 26.97 -20.36 -20.09
N LYS A 157 27.25 -21.49 -20.75
CA LYS A 157 26.90 -22.84 -20.28
C LYS A 157 27.46 -23.14 -18.88
N LYS A 158 28.70 -22.75 -18.59
CA LYS A 158 29.34 -23.01 -17.28
C LYS A 158 28.62 -22.29 -16.14
N GLU A 159 28.24 -21.03 -16.33
CA GLU A 159 27.43 -20.28 -15.35
C GLU A 159 26.05 -20.93 -15.16
N LEU A 160 25.42 -21.34 -16.26
CA LEU A 160 24.12 -22.02 -16.21
C LEU A 160 24.19 -23.33 -15.41
N GLU A 161 25.18 -24.18 -15.69
CA GLU A 161 25.44 -25.42 -14.93
C GLU A 161 25.69 -25.13 -13.45
N PHE A 162 26.49 -24.10 -13.14
CA PHE A 162 26.75 -23.69 -11.76
C PHE A 162 25.45 -23.35 -11.01
N TYR A 163 24.59 -22.52 -11.59
CA TYR A 163 23.32 -22.16 -10.94
C TYR A 163 22.37 -23.35 -10.81
N LYS A 164 22.23 -24.19 -11.84
CA LYS A 164 21.36 -25.38 -11.81
C LYS A 164 21.85 -26.45 -10.83
N ASN A 165 23.16 -26.57 -10.62
CA ASN A 165 23.72 -27.49 -9.62
C ASN A 165 23.47 -27.02 -8.19
N ASN A 166 23.51 -25.71 -7.95
CA ASN A 166 23.19 -25.14 -6.64
C ASN A 166 21.68 -25.08 -6.36
N GLN A 167 20.88 -24.87 -7.41
CA GLN A 167 19.43 -24.78 -7.32
C GLN A 167 18.78 -25.40 -8.56
N SER A 168 18.38 -26.67 -8.44
CA SER A 168 17.91 -27.49 -9.56
C SER A 168 16.51 -27.14 -10.06
N ASP A 169 15.71 -26.40 -9.29
CA ASP A 169 14.33 -26.02 -9.62
C ASP A 169 14.20 -24.67 -10.37
N LEU A 170 15.31 -24.00 -10.68
CA LEU A 170 15.29 -22.78 -11.48
C LEU A 170 14.80 -23.05 -12.91
N LEU A 171 13.83 -22.26 -13.37
CA LEU A 171 13.41 -22.20 -14.77
C LEU A 171 14.51 -21.55 -15.61
N ILE A 172 14.72 -22.05 -16.82
CA ILE A 172 15.67 -21.52 -17.79
C ILE A 172 14.89 -20.80 -18.89
N LEU A 173 15.09 -19.49 -19.04
CA LEU A 173 14.31 -18.65 -19.96
C LEU A 173 15.24 -17.83 -20.85
N GLU A 174 14.74 -17.44 -22.02
CA GLU A 174 15.43 -16.45 -22.85
C GLU A 174 15.69 -15.14 -22.07
N TYR A 175 16.79 -14.48 -22.41
CA TYR A 175 17.11 -13.19 -21.83
C TYR A 175 16.35 -12.06 -22.55
N LEU A 176 15.64 -11.26 -21.77
CA LEU A 176 14.85 -10.11 -22.25
C LEU A 176 15.58 -8.82 -21.84
N PRO A 177 16.26 -8.11 -22.77
CA PRO A 177 17.09 -6.95 -22.44
C PRO A 177 16.32 -5.63 -22.38
N GLY A 178 15.14 -5.54 -22.98
CA GLY A 178 14.46 -4.26 -23.17
C GLY A 178 13.62 -3.82 -21.97
N LYS A 179 12.71 -2.89 -22.21
CA LYS A 179 11.92 -2.24 -21.16
C LYS A 179 10.88 -3.17 -20.55
N GLU A 180 10.59 -2.94 -19.27
CA GLU A 180 9.61 -3.71 -18.50
C GLU A 180 8.37 -2.86 -18.21
N TYR A 181 7.20 -3.44 -18.47
CA TYR A 181 5.90 -2.82 -18.31
C TYR A 181 4.99 -3.66 -17.42
N THR A 182 4.06 -2.98 -16.75
CA THR A 182 2.93 -3.63 -16.09
C THR A 182 1.64 -3.08 -16.67
N ILE A 183 0.71 -3.97 -16.97
CA ILE A 183 -0.65 -3.62 -17.39
C ILE A 183 -1.57 -4.03 -16.26
N ASP A 184 -2.14 -3.03 -15.58
CA ASP A 184 -3.13 -3.22 -14.53
C ASP A 184 -4.53 -3.31 -15.18
N CYS A 185 -5.30 -4.33 -14.81
CA CYS A 185 -6.55 -4.71 -15.45
C CYS A 185 -7.70 -4.80 -14.43
N PHE A 186 -8.93 -4.63 -14.91
CA PHE A 186 -10.14 -4.95 -14.15
C PHE A 186 -11.11 -5.74 -15.00
N THR A 187 -11.57 -6.89 -14.48
CA THR A 187 -12.59 -7.73 -15.13
C THR A 187 -13.84 -7.78 -14.24
N ASN A 188 -15.01 -7.50 -14.80
CA ASN A 188 -16.26 -7.48 -14.03
C ASN A 188 -16.80 -8.90 -13.75
N ARG A 189 -17.93 -8.99 -13.03
CA ARG A 189 -18.62 -10.25 -12.70
C ARG A 189 -19.11 -11.06 -13.91
N ASN A 190 -19.25 -10.42 -15.07
CA ASN A 190 -19.65 -11.07 -16.32
C ASN A 190 -18.45 -11.62 -17.11
N GLY A 191 -17.21 -11.39 -16.62
CA GLY A 191 -15.99 -11.80 -17.31
C GLY A 191 -15.52 -10.79 -18.36
N GLU A 192 -16.09 -9.58 -18.40
CA GLU A 192 -15.76 -8.54 -19.37
C GLU A 192 -14.58 -7.70 -18.85
N LEU A 193 -13.58 -7.50 -19.70
CA LEU A 193 -12.39 -6.69 -19.40
C LEU A 193 -12.74 -5.20 -19.53
N GLU A 194 -13.06 -4.57 -18.40
CA GLU A 194 -13.56 -3.18 -18.33
C GLU A 194 -12.46 -2.13 -18.39
N TYR A 195 -11.25 -2.47 -17.95
CA TYR A 195 -10.16 -1.51 -17.89
C TYR A 195 -8.81 -2.16 -18.11
N THR A 196 -7.95 -1.47 -18.85
CA THR A 196 -6.52 -1.76 -18.97
C THR A 196 -5.72 -0.47 -18.84
N GLY A 197 -4.70 -0.50 -17.99
CA GLY A 197 -3.81 0.62 -17.76
C GLY A 197 -2.36 0.18 -17.83
N ARG A 198 -1.60 0.72 -18.78
CA ARG A 198 -0.16 0.46 -18.94
C ARG A 198 0.70 1.45 -18.15
N ARG A 199 1.72 0.93 -17.46
CA ARG A 199 2.78 1.69 -16.81
C ARG A 199 4.16 1.11 -17.06
N GLU A 200 5.15 2.00 -17.20
CA GLU A 200 6.58 1.65 -17.29
C GLU A 200 7.18 1.50 -15.88
N ARG A 201 8.11 0.57 -15.72
CA ARG A 201 8.86 0.36 -14.47
C ARG A 201 10.25 0.99 -14.55
N LYS A 202 10.32 2.32 -14.47
CA LYS A 202 11.56 3.11 -14.65
C LYS A 202 12.66 2.74 -13.66
N ARG A 203 12.31 2.50 -12.39
CA ARG A 203 13.28 2.09 -11.36
C ARG A 203 12.74 0.94 -10.52
N ILE A 204 13.57 -0.09 -10.36
CA ILE A 204 13.25 -1.31 -9.61
C ILE A 204 14.23 -1.43 -8.44
N LYS A 205 13.73 -1.74 -7.25
CA LYS A 205 14.52 -2.04 -6.05
C LYS A 205 13.97 -3.32 -5.41
N SER A 206 14.82 -4.34 -5.25
CA SER A 206 14.42 -5.65 -4.69
C SER A 206 13.19 -6.27 -5.38
N GLY A 207 13.13 -6.19 -6.71
CA GLY A 207 12.01 -6.69 -7.54
C GLY A 207 10.72 -5.87 -7.49
N ILE A 208 10.67 -4.80 -6.71
CA ILE A 208 9.52 -3.90 -6.60
C ILE A 208 9.80 -2.64 -7.41
N SER A 209 8.82 -2.19 -8.21
CA SER A 209 8.92 -0.90 -8.88
C SER A 209 8.77 0.23 -7.86
N VAL A 210 9.83 1.00 -7.67
CA VAL A 210 9.86 2.17 -6.79
C VAL A 210 9.66 3.47 -7.56
N ASN A 211 9.82 3.45 -8.89
CA ASN A 211 9.40 4.54 -9.75
C ASN A 211 8.67 3.99 -10.97
N SER A 212 7.48 4.53 -11.24
CA SER A 212 6.61 4.15 -12.36
C SER A 212 5.87 5.36 -12.93
N SER A 213 5.59 5.34 -14.22
CA SER A 213 4.71 6.33 -14.86
C SER A 213 3.68 5.66 -15.77
N THR A 214 2.48 6.24 -15.87
CA THR A 214 1.51 5.81 -16.88
C THR A 214 2.05 6.03 -18.29
N LEU A 215 1.66 5.14 -19.19
CA LEU A 215 1.82 5.29 -20.62
C LEU A 215 0.47 5.06 -21.31
N PRO A 216 0.28 5.62 -22.52
CA PRO A 216 -0.82 5.21 -23.38
C PRO A 216 -0.79 3.69 -23.62
N MET A 217 -1.98 3.09 -23.67
CA MET A 217 -2.12 1.72 -24.16
C MET A 217 -1.66 1.66 -25.62
N ASP A 218 -0.98 0.58 -25.98
CA ASP A 218 -0.73 0.24 -27.37
C ASP A 218 -1.56 -0.99 -27.78
N GLU A 219 -1.62 -1.27 -29.07
CA GLU A 219 -2.46 -2.34 -29.60
C GLU A 219 -1.99 -3.71 -29.09
N GLN A 220 -0.69 -3.96 -29.07
CA GLN A 220 -0.12 -5.25 -28.65
C GLN A 220 -0.41 -5.54 -27.16
N THR A 221 -0.26 -4.56 -26.27
CA THR A 221 -0.60 -4.70 -24.85
C THR A 221 -2.09 -4.93 -24.64
N THR A 222 -2.94 -4.28 -25.42
CA THR A 222 -4.40 -4.49 -25.38
C THR A 222 -4.76 -5.91 -25.81
N GLN A 223 -4.18 -6.39 -26.92
CA GLN A 223 -4.40 -7.75 -27.43
C GLN A 223 -3.93 -8.81 -26.43
N ILE A 224 -2.76 -8.65 -25.81
CA ILE A 224 -2.25 -9.57 -24.78
C ILE A 224 -3.22 -9.61 -23.58
N ALA A 225 -3.71 -8.46 -23.12
CA ALA A 225 -4.68 -8.39 -22.03
C ALA A 225 -5.97 -9.15 -22.35
N GLN A 226 -6.50 -8.97 -23.57
CA GLN A 226 -7.70 -9.66 -24.06
C GLN A 226 -7.49 -11.17 -24.14
N GLU A 227 -6.36 -11.63 -24.70
CA GLU A 227 -6.06 -13.05 -24.83
C GLU A 227 -5.89 -13.72 -23.45
N ILE A 228 -5.25 -13.04 -22.49
CA ILE A 228 -5.14 -13.55 -21.11
C ILE A 228 -6.53 -13.63 -20.45
N ASN A 229 -7.35 -12.58 -20.56
CA ASN A 229 -8.71 -12.56 -19.98
C ASN A 229 -9.66 -13.58 -20.62
N LYS A 230 -9.46 -13.90 -21.90
CA LYS A 230 -10.28 -14.87 -22.63
C LYS A 230 -10.05 -16.31 -22.13
N HIS A 231 -8.83 -16.64 -21.73
CA HIS A 231 -8.47 -18.01 -21.35
C HIS A 231 -8.52 -18.26 -19.83
N LEU A 232 -8.40 -17.21 -19.01
CA LEU A 232 -8.48 -17.27 -17.55
C LEU A 232 -9.71 -16.53 -17.02
N LYS A 233 -10.33 -17.03 -15.96
CA LYS A 233 -11.57 -16.47 -15.41
C LYS A 233 -11.28 -15.45 -14.31
N PHE A 234 -11.01 -14.22 -14.72
CA PHE A 234 -10.83 -13.12 -13.78
C PHE A 234 -12.16 -12.55 -13.26
N ARG A 235 -12.14 -12.08 -12.01
CA ARG A 235 -13.16 -11.20 -11.44
C ARG A 235 -12.50 -10.25 -10.44
N GLY A 236 -12.68 -8.95 -10.64
CA GLY A 236 -11.98 -7.89 -9.95
C GLY A 236 -10.63 -7.53 -10.59
N ALA A 237 -9.74 -6.95 -9.79
CA ALA A 237 -8.45 -6.47 -10.25
C ALA A 237 -7.41 -7.58 -10.44
N TRP A 238 -6.63 -7.45 -11.51
CA TRP A 238 -5.49 -8.29 -11.83
C TRP A 238 -4.46 -7.49 -12.61
N PHE A 239 -3.28 -8.04 -12.85
CA PHE A 239 -2.32 -7.43 -13.76
C PHE A 239 -1.46 -8.50 -14.42
N PHE A 240 -0.77 -8.10 -15.47
CA PHE A 240 0.31 -8.87 -16.04
C PHE A 240 1.53 -7.99 -16.31
N GLN A 241 2.70 -8.60 -16.32
CA GLN A 241 3.96 -7.93 -16.60
C GLN A 241 4.57 -8.48 -17.87
N ILE A 242 5.10 -7.59 -18.68
CA ILE A 242 5.77 -7.92 -19.92
C ILE A 242 7.12 -7.21 -20.00
N LYS A 243 8.03 -7.78 -20.76
CA LYS A 243 9.33 -7.19 -21.05
C LYS A 243 9.70 -7.39 -22.50
N GLU A 244 10.34 -6.40 -23.09
CA GLU A 244 10.80 -6.44 -24.47
C GLU A 244 11.97 -7.43 -24.65
N ASP A 245 11.86 -8.28 -25.67
CA ASP A 245 12.96 -9.10 -26.16
C ASP A 245 13.98 -8.27 -26.98
N VAL A 246 14.98 -8.95 -27.56
CA VAL A 246 16.02 -8.32 -28.39
C VAL A 246 15.47 -7.64 -29.66
N ASN A 247 14.27 -8.00 -30.09
CA ASN A 247 13.58 -7.45 -31.28
C ASN A 247 12.50 -6.43 -30.89
N GLY A 248 12.39 -6.06 -29.62
CA GLY A 248 11.36 -5.15 -29.11
C GLY A 248 9.96 -5.77 -29.00
N GLN A 249 9.83 -7.10 -29.08
CA GLN A 249 8.54 -7.78 -28.89
C GLN A 249 8.28 -8.05 -27.41
N TYR A 250 7.02 -7.91 -26.99
CA TYR A 250 6.65 -8.14 -25.60
C TYR A 250 6.59 -9.62 -25.25
N LYS A 251 7.28 -9.99 -24.16
CA LYS A 251 7.27 -11.33 -23.57
C LYS A 251 6.76 -11.30 -22.13
N LEU A 252 5.91 -12.25 -21.78
CA LEU A 252 5.23 -12.36 -20.49
C LEU A 252 6.18 -12.75 -19.36
N LEU A 253 6.16 -11.99 -18.28
CA LEU A 253 6.94 -12.25 -17.07
C LEU A 253 6.12 -12.92 -15.97
N GLU A 254 4.92 -12.39 -15.71
CA GLU A 254 3.99 -12.86 -14.70
C GLU A 254 2.56 -12.37 -14.97
N VAL A 255 1.59 -13.08 -14.41
CA VAL A 255 0.17 -12.71 -14.29
C VAL A 255 -0.19 -12.88 -12.82
N ALA A 256 -1.00 -11.99 -12.25
CA ALA A 256 -1.47 -12.17 -10.88
C ALA A 256 -2.90 -11.61 -10.66
N PRO A 257 -3.84 -12.43 -10.14
CA PRO A 257 -5.23 -12.06 -9.91
C PRO A 257 -5.43 -11.34 -8.57
N ARG A 258 -4.72 -10.23 -8.38
CA ARG A 258 -4.71 -9.44 -7.16
C ARG A 258 -4.27 -7.99 -7.40
N ILE A 259 -4.42 -7.17 -6.37
CA ILE A 259 -3.90 -5.80 -6.33
C ILE A 259 -2.37 -5.80 -6.38
N ALA A 260 -1.78 -4.90 -7.16
CA ALA A 260 -0.35 -4.58 -7.08
C ALA A 260 -0.14 -3.29 -6.28
N GLY A 261 0.93 -3.20 -5.49
CA GLY A 261 1.19 -1.99 -4.68
C GLY A 261 1.29 -0.69 -5.49
N THR A 262 1.71 -0.77 -6.76
CA THR A 262 1.81 0.41 -7.64
C THR A 262 0.49 0.73 -8.38
N MET A 263 -0.57 -0.07 -8.20
CA MET A 263 -1.93 0.32 -8.64
C MET A 263 -2.42 1.61 -7.95
N ALA A 264 -1.74 2.04 -6.88
CA ALA A 264 -1.82 3.40 -6.31
C ALA A 264 -1.79 4.50 -7.37
N LEU A 265 -1.02 4.30 -8.44
CA LEU A 265 -0.92 5.26 -9.53
C LEU A 265 -2.29 5.44 -10.22
N TYR A 266 -3.00 4.36 -10.52
CA TYR A 266 -4.34 4.40 -11.11
C TYR A 266 -5.43 4.85 -10.14
N ARG A 267 -5.30 4.56 -8.84
CA ARG A 267 -6.18 5.16 -7.83
C ARG A 267 -6.13 6.68 -7.88
N ASN A 268 -4.94 7.27 -8.02
CA ASN A 268 -4.79 8.72 -8.17
C ASN A 268 -5.24 9.26 -9.55
N LYS A 269 -5.56 8.38 -10.50
CA LYS A 269 -6.24 8.71 -11.77
C LYS A 269 -7.76 8.54 -11.72
N GLY A 270 -8.32 8.16 -10.57
CA GLY A 270 -9.76 7.90 -10.40
C GLY A 270 -10.15 6.42 -10.47
N VAL A 271 -9.22 5.53 -10.85
CA VAL A 271 -9.49 4.09 -10.99
C VAL A 271 -9.10 3.35 -9.70
N ASN A 272 -10.03 3.26 -8.76
CA ASN A 272 -9.83 2.62 -7.46
C ASN A 272 -10.10 1.10 -7.52
N PHE A 273 -9.10 0.33 -7.95
CA PHE A 273 -9.22 -1.12 -8.15
C PHE A 273 -9.73 -1.91 -6.92
N PRO A 274 -9.27 -1.68 -5.68
CA PRO A 274 -9.83 -2.35 -4.51
C PRO A 274 -11.32 -2.06 -4.29
N LEU A 275 -11.72 -0.79 -4.41
CA LEU A 275 -13.12 -0.38 -4.24
C LEU A 275 -14.03 -1.00 -5.30
N LEU A 276 -13.59 -0.94 -6.57
CA LEU A 276 -14.31 -1.55 -7.69
C LEU A 276 -14.47 -3.05 -7.50
N SER A 277 -13.43 -3.74 -6.98
CA SER A 277 -13.47 -5.19 -6.74
C SER A 277 -14.50 -5.57 -5.67
N LEU A 278 -14.68 -4.73 -4.65
CA LEU A 278 -15.68 -4.94 -3.60
C LEU A 278 -17.10 -4.66 -4.11
N TYR A 279 -17.32 -3.56 -4.83
CA TYR A 279 -18.64 -3.26 -5.40
C TYR A 279 -19.04 -4.29 -6.46
N ASP A 280 -18.11 -4.74 -7.31
CA ASP A 280 -18.38 -5.83 -8.25
C ASP A 280 -18.80 -7.10 -7.51
N ARG A 281 -18.17 -7.38 -6.36
CA ARG A 281 -18.51 -8.55 -5.53
C ARG A 281 -19.86 -8.43 -4.83
N MET A 282 -20.33 -7.20 -4.61
CA MET A 282 -21.68 -6.89 -4.14
C MET A 282 -22.70 -6.82 -5.29
N ASP A 283 -22.30 -7.26 -6.50
CA ASP A 283 -23.12 -7.32 -7.71
C ASP A 283 -23.63 -5.96 -8.22
N PHE A 284 -22.89 -4.87 -7.92
CA PHE A 284 -23.09 -3.58 -8.57
C PHE A 284 -22.51 -3.57 -9.97
N ASP A 285 -23.22 -2.98 -10.94
CA ASP A 285 -22.66 -2.69 -12.25
C ASP A 285 -21.55 -1.65 -12.13
N ILE A 286 -20.41 -1.94 -12.74
CA ILE A 286 -19.20 -1.13 -12.60
C ILE A 286 -19.02 -0.29 -13.86
N LYS A 287 -18.81 1.01 -13.66
CA LYS A 287 -18.33 1.93 -14.68
C LYS A 287 -17.02 2.53 -14.20
N ILE A 288 -16.02 2.54 -15.08
CA ILE A 288 -14.68 3.06 -14.76
C ILE A 288 -14.46 4.34 -15.58
N GLU A 289 -14.11 5.42 -14.89
CA GLU A 289 -13.74 6.70 -15.50
C GLU A 289 -12.32 7.06 -15.06
N ASP A 290 -11.43 7.24 -16.04
CA ASP A 290 -10.05 7.70 -15.84
C ASP A 290 -10.00 9.21 -16.09
N ASN A 291 -9.40 9.96 -15.16
CA ASN A 291 -9.26 11.42 -15.25
C ASN A 291 -8.36 11.89 -16.41
N GLY A 292 -7.71 10.98 -17.14
CA GLY A 292 -6.92 11.29 -18.34
C GLY A 292 -5.56 11.93 -18.05
N VAL A 293 -5.19 12.08 -16.77
CA VAL A 293 -3.91 12.68 -16.36
C VAL A 293 -2.77 11.66 -16.45
N ASN A 294 -1.61 12.11 -16.91
CA ASN A 294 -0.38 11.32 -16.83
C ASN A 294 0.22 11.47 -15.43
N LEU A 295 0.49 10.36 -14.77
CA LEU A 295 1.08 10.35 -13.43
C LEU A 295 2.41 9.62 -13.43
N GLU A 296 3.31 10.10 -12.57
CA GLU A 296 4.52 9.41 -12.15
C GLU A 296 4.49 9.27 -10.62
N VAL A 297 4.87 8.11 -10.13
CA VAL A 297 5.00 7.83 -8.70
C VAL A 297 6.44 7.47 -8.39
N ASP A 298 6.98 8.03 -7.32
CA ASP A 298 8.23 7.60 -6.68
C ASP A 298 7.91 7.16 -5.25
N ARG A 299 8.35 5.96 -4.87
CA ARG A 299 8.00 5.30 -3.61
C ARG A 299 9.25 5.05 -2.79
N ALA A 300 9.16 5.41 -1.52
CA ALA A 300 10.18 5.19 -0.50
C ALA A 300 9.54 4.64 0.78
N LEU A 301 10.37 4.25 1.74
CA LEU A 301 9.89 3.89 3.07
C LEU A 301 9.34 5.14 3.78
N ILE A 302 8.30 4.92 4.58
CA ILE A 302 7.69 5.95 5.43
C ILE A 302 7.82 5.56 6.89
N ASN A 303 7.97 6.55 7.76
CA ASN A 303 8.02 6.33 9.20
C ASN A 303 6.62 6.41 9.80
N ARG A 304 6.35 5.57 10.79
CA ARG A 304 5.16 5.66 11.65
C ARG A 304 5.59 5.40 13.08
N PHE A 305 5.05 6.20 13.98
CA PHE A 305 5.47 6.21 15.37
C PHE A 305 4.31 5.80 16.28
N SER A 306 4.67 5.32 17.45
CA SER A 306 3.74 5.14 18.56
C SER A 306 4.49 5.59 19.81
N ILE A 307 3.96 6.62 20.47
CA ILE A 307 4.50 7.08 21.74
C ILE A 307 3.80 6.34 22.88
N GLN A 308 4.57 5.94 23.90
CA GLN A 308 4.05 5.33 25.12
C GLN A 308 3.68 6.39 26.15
N TYR A 309 2.95 7.42 25.72
CA TYR A 309 2.50 8.51 26.57
C TYR A 309 1.08 8.93 26.19
N SER A 310 0.17 8.91 27.17
CA SER A 310 -1.22 9.32 26.98
C SER A 310 -1.39 10.73 27.54
N TYR A 311 -1.94 11.62 26.72
CA TYR A 311 -2.22 13.01 27.08
C TYR A 311 -3.68 13.36 26.80
N GLN A 312 -4.18 14.36 27.50
CA GLN A 312 -5.52 14.91 27.34
C GLN A 312 -5.48 16.39 26.93
N ARG A 313 -4.34 17.06 27.10
CA ARG A 313 -4.15 18.47 26.76
C ARG A 313 -2.93 18.69 25.87
N VAL A 314 -3.05 19.62 24.94
CA VAL A 314 -1.99 20.10 24.07
C VAL A 314 -1.82 21.60 24.26
N TYR A 315 -0.64 22.00 24.71
CA TYR A 315 -0.19 23.39 24.61
C TYR A 315 0.58 23.57 23.31
N VAL A 316 0.27 24.60 22.55
CA VAL A 316 0.90 24.86 21.25
C VAL A 316 1.21 26.35 21.11
N ASP A 317 2.43 26.68 20.70
CA ASP A 317 2.76 28.04 20.29
C ASP A 317 2.08 28.41 18.97
N PHE A 318 2.12 29.69 18.60
CA PHE A 318 1.63 30.18 17.33
C PHE A 318 2.75 30.44 16.29
N ASP A 319 3.74 31.24 16.69
CA ASP A 319 4.82 31.70 15.80
C ASP A 319 5.79 30.55 15.54
N ASP A 320 6.22 30.40 14.28
CA ASP A 320 7.12 29.33 13.81
C ASP A 320 6.69 27.87 14.10
N THR A 321 5.48 27.67 14.65
CA THR A 321 4.81 26.39 14.86
C THR A 321 3.54 26.25 14.01
N ILE A 322 2.41 26.84 14.41
CA ILE A 322 1.13 26.90 13.66
C ILE A 322 1.35 27.68 12.37
N THR A 323 2.22 28.68 12.44
CA THR A 323 2.72 29.41 11.29
C THR A 323 4.16 29.00 10.99
N TYR A 324 4.55 29.01 9.73
CA TYR A 324 5.94 28.90 9.30
C TYR A 324 6.12 29.83 8.10
N LYS A 325 6.99 30.85 8.22
CA LYS A 325 7.19 31.89 7.20
C LYS A 325 5.86 32.53 6.74
N ASP A 326 5.07 33.00 7.71
CA ASP A 326 3.77 33.66 7.52
C ASP A 326 2.67 32.81 6.85
N LYS A 327 2.87 31.50 6.74
CA LYS A 327 1.88 30.55 6.21
C LYS A 327 1.50 29.53 7.26
N VAL A 328 0.28 29.01 7.19
CA VAL A 328 -0.17 27.93 8.05
C VAL A 328 0.69 26.68 7.80
N ASN A 329 1.17 26.04 8.88
CA ASN A 329 1.85 24.76 8.86
C ASN A 329 0.83 23.62 8.72
N PRO A 330 0.69 22.99 7.53
CA PRO A 330 -0.39 22.03 7.30
C PRO A 330 -0.24 20.75 8.15
N HIS A 331 1.00 20.39 8.50
CA HIS A 331 1.28 19.16 9.24
C HIS A 331 0.91 19.30 10.72
N LEU A 332 1.22 20.44 11.33
CA LEU A 332 0.76 20.73 12.69
C LEU A 332 -0.76 20.89 12.73
N MET A 333 -1.37 21.53 11.72
CA MET A 333 -2.83 21.63 11.66
C MET A 333 -3.51 20.26 11.55
N LEU A 334 -2.96 19.32 10.77
CA LEU A 334 -3.44 17.94 10.73
C LEU A 334 -3.50 17.34 12.15
N PHE A 335 -2.42 17.49 12.91
CA PHE A 335 -2.35 17.03 14.30
C PHE A 335 -3.37 17.72 15.22
N LEU A 336 -3.51 19.05 15.14
CA LEU A 336 -4.48 19.79 15.96
C LEU A 336 -5.92 19.38 15.67
N TYR A 337 -6.28 19.13 14.40
CA TYR A 337 -7.60 18.61 14.07
C TYR A 337 -7.80 17.17 14.56
N GLN A 338 -6.75 16.35 14.62
CA GLN A 338 -6.84 15.04 15.29
C GLN A 338 -7.05 15.18 16.79
N CYS A 339 -6.40 16.13 17.45
CA CYS A 339 -6.62 16.42 18.86
C CYS A 339 -8.08 16.83 19.12
N PHE A 340 -8.60 17.74 18.31
CA PHE A 340 -10.00 18.18 18.38
C PHE A 340 -10.98 17.00 18.20
N ASN A 341 -10.78 16.18 17.17
CA ASN A 341 -11.64 15.01 16.90
C ASN A 341 -11.56 13.94 18.01
N ASN A 342 -10.48 13.92 18.80
CA ASN A 342 -10.29 13.01 19.94
C ASN A 342 -10.56 13.69 21.28
N GLU A 343 -11.28 14.81 21.28
CA GLU A 343 -11.71 15.54 22.48
C GLU A 343 -10.55 15.91 23.42
N LYS A 344 -9.39 16.24 22.85
CA LYS A 344 -8.24 16.78 23.59
C LYS A 344 -8.41 18.29 23.78
N GLU A 345 -8.07 18.79 24.97
CA GLU A 345 -8.03 20.22 25.23
C GLU A 345 -6.85 20.84 24.45
N ILE A 346 -7.12 21.83 23.61
CA ILE A 346 -6.11 22.54 22.81
C ILE A 346 -5.98 23.97 23.33
N ILE A 347 -4.80 24.29 23.86
CA ILE A 347 -4.47 25.62 24.39
C ILE A 347 -3.42 26.29 23.51
N LEU A 348 -3.81 27.38 22.87
CA LEU A 348 -2.87 28.27 22.19
C LEU A 348 -2.16 29.14 23.21
N ILE A 349 -0.83 29.08 23.28
CA ILE A 349 -0.03 29.92 24.18
C ILE A 349 1.08 30.62 23.39
N THR A 350 0.95 31.93 23.21
CA THR A 350 1.81 32.66 22.27
C THR A 350 2.27 34.01 22.81
N LYS A 351 3.45 34.44 22.35
CA LYS A 351 4.02 35.78 22.53
C LYS A 351 3.90 36.64 21.27
N HIS A 352 2.98 36.27 20.36
CA HIS A 352 2.77 36.94 19.08
C HIS A 352 2.63 38.47 19.26
N ILE A 353 3.29 39.24 18.40
CA ILE A 353 3.37 40.70 18.60
C ILE A 353 2.04 41.42 18.31
N ASN A 354 1.22 40.88 17.40
CA ASN A 354 -0.06 41.46 16.99
C ASN A 354 -1.22 40.82 17.74
N ASP A 355 -2.42 41.36 17.57
CA ASP A 355 -3.65 40.72 18.02
C ASP A 355 -3.78 39.32 17.41
N ILE A 356 -3.71 38.29 18.26
CA ILE A 356 -3.70 36.90 17.82
C ILE A 356 -5.00 36.50 17.12
N LYS A 357 -6.14 37.08 17.52
CA LYS A 357 -7.44 36.77 16.93
C LYS A 357 -7.54 37.30 15.51
N GLU A 358 -7.08 38.53 15.27
CA GLU A 358 -6.98 39.08 13.92
C GLU A 358 -6.05 38.27 13.03
N THR A 359 -4.90 37.83 13.56
CA THR A 359 -3.94 37.02 12.79
C THR A 359 -4.54 35.66 12.42
N LEU A 360 -5.21 34.98 13.35
CA LEU A 360 -5.89 33.71 13.09
C LEU A 360 -6.99 33.86 12.03
N GLU A 361 -7.79 34.92 12.09
CA GLU A 361 -8.82 35.22 11.10
C GLU A 361 -8.23 35.43 9.70
N LYS A 362 -7.13 36.19 9.59
CA LYS A 362 -6.41 36.40 8.33
C LYS A 362 -5.89 35.07 7.74
N LEU A 363 -5.48 34.14 8.59
CA LEU A 363 -5.02 32.79 8.20
C LEU A 363 -6.15 31.79 8.02
N ARG A 364 -7.41 32.19 8.24
CA ARG A 364 -8.61 31.33 8.20
C ARG A 364 -8.56 30.17 9.18
N ILE A 365 -7.88 30.36 10.31
CA ILE A 365 -7.91 29.44 11.44
C ILE A 365 -8.98 29.95 12.40
N HIS A 366 -10.04 29.17 12.59
CA HIS A 366 -11.12 29.57 13.48
C HIS A 366 -10.67 29.53 14.94
N ILE A 367 -10.92 30.60 15.70
CA ILE A 367 -10.49 30.72 17.10
C ILE A 367 -11.00 29.59 18.00
N ASN A 368 -12.21 29.07 17.74
CA ASN A 368 -12.79 27.93 18.47
C ASN A 368 -12.13 26.57 18.19
N LEU A 369 -11.07 26.50 17.38
CA LEU A 369 -10.20 25.32 17.38
C LEU A 369 -9.47 25.18 18.73
N PHE A 370 -9.27 26.30 19.44
CA PHE A 370 -8.61 26.34 20.73
C PHE A 370 -9.65 26.52 21.83
N ASP A 371 -9.61 25.66 22.84
CA ASP A 371 -10.43 25.80 24.05
C ASP A 371 -10.04 27.06 24.81
N ARG A 372 -8.76 27.41 24.77
CA ARG A 372 -8.19 28.58 25.44
C ARG A 372 -7.09 29.22 24.60
N VAL A 373 -7.04 30.55 24.63
CA VAL A 373 -5.97 31.35 24.02
C VAL A 373 -5.31 32.21 25.09
N ILE A 374 -4.01 31.99 25.29
CA ILE A 374 -3.17 32.68 26.26
C ILE A 374 -2.18 33.53 25.46
N HIS A 375 -2.49 34.82 25.34
CA HIS A 375 -1.65 35.79 24.63
C HIS A 375 -0.79 36.54 25.65
N LEU A 376 0.50 36.23 25.63
CA LEU A 376 1.51 36.68 26.59
C LEU A 376 2.32 37.86 26.08
N LYS A 377 2.91 38.61 27.01
CA LYS A 377 3.94 39.60 26.67
C LYS A 377 5.26 38.91 26.38
N LYS A 378 6.17 39.62 25.70
CA LYS A 378 7.47 39.09 25.29
C LYS A 378 8.31 38.60 26.48
N GLU A 379 8.23 39.30 27.61
CA GLU A 379 8.95 39.03 28.86
C GLU A 379 8.33 37.93 29.74
N ASP A 380 7.09 37.53 29.48
CA ASP A 380 6.43 36.49 30.26
C ASP A 380 7.11 35.13 30.01
N MET A 381 7.06 34.23 30.98
CA MET A 381 7.56 32.86 30.82
C MET A 381 6.38 31.93 30.59
N LYS A 382 6.36 31.18 29.47
CA LYS A 382 5.24 30.26 29.16
C LYS A 382 5.03 29.23 30.28
N SER A 383 6.12 28.79 30.92
CA SER A 383 6.13 27.88 32.07
C SER A 383 5.30 28.31 33.28
N LYS A 384 4.95 29.60 33.41
CA LYS A 384 4.05 30.08 34.47
C LYS A 384 2.56 29.88 34.17
N PHE A 385 2.23 29.60 32.91
CA PHE A 385 0.86 29.47 32.40
C PHE A 385 0.55 28.05 31.90
N VAL A 386 1.53 27.16 31.99
CA VAL A 386 1.43 25.74 31.68
C VAL A 386 1.48 24.95 32.99
N ASP A 387 0.64 23.94 33.11
CA ASP A 387 0.60 23.05 34.27
C ASP A 387 0.46 21.58 33.81
N ASN A 388 0.80 20.67 34.72
CA ASN A 388 0.69 19.23 34.50
C ASN A 388 -0.39 18.59 35.39
N GLN A 389 -1.45 19.35 35.76
CA GLN A 389 -2.58 18.80 36.52
C GLN A 389 -3.39 17.82 35.66
N ILE A 390 -3.39 18.06 34.35
CA ILE A 390 -3.90 17.16 33.32
C ILE A 390 -2.70 16.66 32.51
N PRO A 391 -2.61 15.36 32.18
CA PRO A 391 -1.55 14.85 31.32
C PRO A 391 -1.47 15.65 30.02
N SER A 392 -0.34 16.34 29.83
CA SER A 392 -0.18 17.35 28.78
C SER A 392 1.01 17.04 27.88
N ILE A 393 1.01 17.63 26.69
CA ILE A 393 2.20 17.83 25.86
C ILE A 393 2.36 19.31 25.53
N PHE A 394 3.57 19.72 25.16
CA PHE A 394 3.88 21.09 24.76
C PHE A 394 4.64 21.14 23.43
N ILE A 395 4.19 21.99 22.52
CA ILE A 395 4.73 22.15 21.17
C ILE A 395 5.17 23.59 20.96
N ASP A 396 6.45 23.78 20.66
CA ASP A 396 7.10 25.08 20.50
C ASP A 396 8.38 24.89 19.69
N ASP A 397 8.75 25.82 18.81
CA ASP A 397 10.02 25.77 18.05
C ASP A 397 11.21 26.27 18.89
N SER A 398 10.96 27.06 19.94
CA SER A 398 11.96 27.57 20.85
C SER A 398 12.45 26.50 21.82
N PHE A 399 13.72 26.11 21.67
CA PHE A 399 14.39 25.20 22.60
C PHE A 399 14.35 25.70 24.04
N SER A 400 14.50 27.01 24.28
CA SER A 400 14.53 27.57 25.64
C SER A 400 13.17 27.53 26.32
N GLU A 401 12.08 27.68 25.57
CA GLU A 401 10.72 27.51 26.10
C GLU A 401 10.47 26.02 26.40
N ARG A 402 10.82 25.12 25.46
CA ARG A 402 10.71 23.67 25.67
C ARG A 402 11.50 23.19 26.89
N ASP A 403 12.73 23.68 27.10
CA ASP A 403 13.56 23.30 28.25
C ASP A 403 12.92 23.72 29.58
N GLN A 404 12.34 24.92 29.65
CA GLN A 404 11.62 25.39 30.83
C GLN A 404 10.37 24.57 31.12
N ILE A 405 9.61 24.17 30.09
CA ILE A 405 8.42 23.32 30.26
C ILE A 405 8.80 21.90 30.64
N LYS A 406 9.91 21.38 30.13
CA LYS A 406 10.39 20.05 30.49
C LYS A 406 10.70 19.92 31.99
N ALA A 407 11.10 21.03 32.64
CA ALA A 407 11.37 21.06 34.08
C ALA A 407 10.13 20.81 34.97
N ILE A 408 8.90 20.89 34.41
CA ILE A 408 7.64 20.56 35.10
C ILE A 408 7.02 19.23 34.66
N ASP A 409 7.84 18.33 34.11
CA ASP A 409 7.50 16.94 33.73
C ASP A 409 6.42 16.81 32.63
N ILE A 410 6.43 17.73 31.67
CA ILE A 410 5.59 17.70 30.48
C ILE A 410 6.47 17.32 29.27
N PRO A 411 6.09 16.28 28.49
CA PRO A 411 6.77 15.99 27.23
C PRO A 411 6.66 17.15 26.25
N VAL A 412 7.81 17.52 25.68
CA VAL A 412 7.95 18.66 24.77
C VAL A 412 8.35 18.19 23.37
N PHE A 413 7.81 18.83 22.34
CA PHE A 413 8.01 18.48 20.94
C PHE A 413 8.34 19.74 20.14
N ASP A 414 9.30 19.60 19.23
CA ASP A 414 9.57 20.59 18.18
C ASP A 414 8.70 20.27 16.95
N VAL A 415 8.58 21.21 16.03
CA VAL A 415 7.74 21.15 14.83
C VAL A 415 8.11 19.99 13.90
N ASP A 416 9.41 19.64 13.84
CA ASP A 416 9.91 18.51 13.06
C ASP A 416 9.54 17.14 13.65
N SER A 417 9.24 17.09 14.95
CA SER A 417 8.90 15.87 15.68
C SER A 417 7.40 15.57 15.74
N ILE A 418 6.55 16.44 15.16
CA ILE A 418 5.08 16.30 15.16
C ILE A 418 4.62 15.01 14.47
N GLU A 419 5.41 14.48 13.52
CA GLU A 419 5.09 13.17 12.90
C GLU A 419 4.97 12.03 13.92
N ALA A 420 5.62 12.16 15.08
CA ALA A 420 5.54 11.17 16.15
C ALA A 420 4.18 11.18 16.88
N LEU A 421 3.44 12.30 16.79
CA LEU A 421 2.18 12.53 17.48
C LEU A 421 0.94 12.24 16.61
N ILE A 422 1.11 12.23 15.29
CA ILE A 422 0.01 12.00 14.34
C ILE A 422 -0.37 10.53 14.33
N ASP A 423 -1.65 10.25 14.58
CA ASP A 423 -2.19 8.91 14.45
C ASP A 423 -2.57 8.64 12.99
N TRP A 424 -1.84 7.74 12.33
CA TRP A 424 -2.10 7.40 10.93
C TRP A 424 -3.12 6.28 10.75
N ARG A 425 -3.64 5.73 11.86
CA ARG A 425 -4.67 4.69 11.85
C ARG A 425 -6.03 5.32 11.59
N ASN A 426 -6.42 5.34 10.32
CA ASN A 426 -7.75 5.75 9.88
C ASN A 426 -8.61 4.53 9.54
#